data_AF-A0A938S9J9-F1
#
_entry.id   AF-A0A938S9J9-F1
#
_cell.length_a   1.000
_cell.length_b   1.000
_cell.length_c   1.000
_cell.angle_alpha   90.00
_cell.angle_beta   90.00
_cell.angle_gamma   90.00
#
_symmetry.space_group_name_H-M   'P 1'
#
loop_
_entity.id
_entity.type
_entity.pdbx_description
1 polymer ?
#
loop_
_entity_poly.entity_id
_entity_poly.type
_entity_poly.pdbx_seq_one_letter_code
_entity_poly.pdbx_strand_id
1 'polypeptide(L)' 'MVKTRLMTPGPVEIPPDTLLEMARPIFHHRTPRFRKVAQDLAEGLKYVFQTTSDAIMLASSGTGGMEASVGTVL' A
#
# COMPACT_ATOMS: atom_id res chain seq x y z
N MET A 1 2.34 -25.96 14.96
CA MET A 1 1.47 -25.89 13.77
C MET A 1 2.38 -25.78 12.55
N VAL A 2 2.13 -26.53 11.47
CA VAL A 2 2.95 -26.47 10.24
C VAL A 2 2.66 -25.16 9.51
N LYS A 3 3.71 -24.42 9.14
CA LYS A 3 3.56 -23.18 8.37
C LYS A 3 3.32 -23.53 6.89
N THR A 4 2.10 -23.33 6.41
CA THR A 4 1.76 -23.46 4.98
C THR A 4 2.57 -22.47 4.16
N ARG A 5 3.25 -22.94 3.11
CA ARG A 5 3.96 -22.09 2.15
C ARG A 5 3.02 -21.73 1.00
N LEU A 6 2.93 -20.44 0.68
CA LEU A 6 2.09 -19.94 -0.40
C LEU A 6 2.97 -19.64 -1.64
N MET A 7 2.68 -20.32 -2.75
CA MET A 7 3.45 -20.22 -4.01
C MET A 7 2.59 -19.73 -5.19
N THR A 8 1.53 -18.98 -4.91
CA THR A 8 0.68 -18.34 -5.93
C THR A 8 1.27 -16.98 -6.36
N PRO A 9 1.04 -16.51 -7.60
CA PRO A 9 1.54 -15.22 -8.08
C PRO A 9 0.71 -14.01 -7.60
N GLY A 10 0.01 -14.14 -6.47
CA GLY A 10 -0.95 -13.15 -5.98
C GLY A 10 -2.25 -13.80 -5.51
N PRO A 11 -2.63 -13.69 -4.22
CA PRO A 11 -1.81 -13.20 -3.10
C PRO A 11 -0.52 -14.01 -2.91
N VAL A 12 0.45 -13.47 -2.16
CA VAL A 12 1.77 -14.09 -1.87
C VAL A 12 2.00 -14.21 -0.37
N GLU A 13 2.98 -15.02 0.05
CA GLU A 13 3.38 -15.10 1.46
C GLU A 13 3.89 -13.72 1.95
N ILE A 14 3.32 -13.21 3.04
CA ILE A 14 3.68 -11.91 3.61
C ILE A 14 4.92 -12.09 4.53
N PRO A 15 5.94 -11.22 4.44
CA PRO A 15 7.08 -11.24 5.36
C PRO A 15 6.64 -11.13 6.83
N PRO A 16 7.27 -11.85 7.77
CA PRO A 16 6.90 -11.83 9.19
C PRO A 16 6.86 -10.43 9.81
N ASP A 17 7.81 -9.57 9.46
CA ASP A 17 7.89 -8.21 10.02
C ASP A 17 6.70 -7.36 9.58
N THR A 18 6.23 -7.52 8.33
CA THR A 18 5.01 -6.86 7.85
C THR A 18 3.77 -7.36 8.59
N LEU A 19 3.68 -8.67 8.88
CA LEU A 19 2.57 -9.21 9.68
C LEU A 19 2.56 -8.63 11.10
N LEU A 20 3.74 -8.43 11.72
CA LEU A 20 3.86 -7.80 13.03
C LEU A 20 3.40 -6.33 12.99
N GLU A 21 3.75 -5.59 11.94
CA GLU A 21 3.27 -4.22 11.75
C GLU A 21 1.75 -4.17 11.58
N MET A 22 1.17 -5.10 10.81
CA MET A 22 -0.29 -5.22 10.63
C MET A 22 -1.03 -5.62 11.92
N ALA A 23 -0.34 -6.26 12.87
CA ALA A 23 -0.91 -6.64 14.17
C ALA A 23 -0.95 -5.48 15.19
N ARG A 24 -0.36 -4.32 14.88
CA ARG A 24 -0.37 -3.16 15.77
C ARG A 24 -1.78 -2.56 15.90
N PRO A 25 -2.11 -1.91 17.02
CA PRO A 25 -3.39 -1.20 17.18
C PRO A 25 -3.61 -0.15 16.10
N ILE A 26 -4.83 -0.13 15.56
CA ILE A 26 -5.27 0.87 14.58
C ILE A 26 -5.26 2.26 15.22
N PHE A 27 -4.81 3.27 14.46
CA PHE A 27 -4.87 4.67 14.84
C PHE A 27 -5.68 5.48 13.83
N HIS A 28 -6.25 6.59 14.28
CA HIS A 28 -7.17 7.38 13.48
C HIS A 28 -6.45 8.11 12.32
N HIS A 29 -7.04 8.07 11.12
CA HIS A 29 -6.45 8.60 9.88
C HIS A 29 -6.24 10.13 9.84
N ARG A 30 -6.89 10.89 10.73
CA ARG A 30 -6.68 12.36 10.81
C ARG A 30 -5.59 12.78 11.78
N THR A 31 -4.87 11.83 12.38
CA THR A 31 -3.80 12.13 13.35
C THR A 31 -2.50 12.57 12.65
N PRO A 32 -1.64 13.34 13.34
CA PRO A 32 -0.30 13.66 12.81
C PRO A 32 0.52 12.41 12.46
N ARG A 33 0.36 11.32 13.23
CA ARG A 33 0.99 10.03 12.98
C ARG A 33 0.61 9.46 11.60
N PHE A 34 -0.68 9.44 11.27
CA PHE A 34 -1.12 8.95 9.96
C PHE A 34 -0.63 9.84 8.82
N ARG A 35 -0.67 11.17 8.99
CA ARG A 35 -0.15 12.10 7.98
C ARG A 35 1.31 11.82 7.65
N LYS A 36 2.13 11.55 8.67
CA LYS A 36 3.54 11.19 8.47
C LYS A 36 3.70 9.88 7.70
N VAL A 37 2.96 8.83 8.06
CA VAL A 37 2.96 7.55 7.34
C VAL A 37 2.53 7.72 5.88
N ALA A 38 1.48 8.50 5.60
CA ALA A 38 1.02 8.76 4.25
C ALA A 38 2.05 9.53 3.40
N GLN A 39 2.78 10.48 4.00
CA GLN A 39 3.86 11.21 3.35
C GLN A 39 5.04 10.29 3.02
N ASP A 40 5.48 9.49 3.99
CA ASP A 40 6.60 8.55 3.79
C ASP A 40 6.27 7.51 2.72
N LEU A 41 5.01 7.05 2.66
CA LEU A 41 4.53 6.15 1.62
C LEU A 41 4.52 6.83 0.24
N ALA A 42 4.05 8.07 0.12
CA ALA A 42 4.04 8.80 -1.15
C ALA A 42 5.46 8.98 -1.72
N GLU A 43 6.43 9.34 -0.86
CA GLU A 43 7.84 9.48 -1.27
C GLU A 43 8.48 8.13 -1.60
N GLY A 44 8.16 7.08 -0.85
CA GLY A 44 8.58 5.71 -1.17
C GLY A 44 8.05 5.24 -2.52
N LEU A 45 6.80 5.56 -2.86
CA LEU A 45 6.21 5.24 -4.17
C LEU A 45 6.91 6.01 -5.31
N LYS A 46 7.24 7.29 -5.11
CA LYS A 46 8.02 8.07 -6.09
C LYS A 46 9.37 7.43 -6.36
N TYR A 47 10.04 6.94 -5.32
CA TYR A 47 11.27 6.16 -5.45
C TYR A 47 11.03 4.85 -6.22
N VAL A 48 10.04 4.04 -5.86
CA VAL A 48 9.77 2.76 -6.55
C VAL A 48 9.47 2.96 -8.04
N PHE A 49 8.65 3.96 -8.37
CA PHE A 49 8.28 4.27 -9.75
C PHE A 49 9.29 5.15 -10.49
N GLN A 50 10.37 5.59 -9.82
CA GLN A 50 11.41 6.46 -10.37
C GLN A 50 10.81 7.72 -11.03
N THR A 51 9.91 8.40 -10.33
CA THR A 51 9.18 9.58 -10.83
C THR A 51 9.33 10.79 -9.91
N THR A 52 9.24 11.99 -10.50
CA THR A 52 9.14 13.25 -9.75
C THR A 52 7.70 13.75 -9.61
N SER A 53 6.74 13.10 -10.28
CA SER A 53 5.32 13.43 -10.17
C SER A 53 4.75 12.97 -8.84
N ASP A 54 3.61 13.54 -8.44
CA ASP A 54 2.91 13.11 -7.23
C ASP A 54 2.37 11.68 -7.36
N ALA A 55 2.59 10.88 -6.31
CA ALA A 55 2.06 9.53 -6.20
C ALA A 55 0.71 9.56 -5.46
N ILE A 56 -0.33 9.06 -6.11
CA ILE A 56 -1.69 9.01 -5.56
C ILE A 56 -1.94 7.62 -4.96
N MET A 57 -2.44 7.60 -3.72
CA MET A 57 -2.83 6.37 -3.02
C MET A 57 -4.35 6.19 -3.11
N LEU A 58 -4.77 5.00 -3.53
CA LEU A 58 -6.19 4.62 -3.61
C LEU A 58 -6.45 3.47 -2.65
N ALA A 59 -7.48 3.61 -1.81
CA ALA A 59 -7.95 2.54 -0.93
C ALA A 59 -8.80 1.52 -1.73
N SER A 60 -8.19 0.92 -2.75
CA SER A 60 -8.83 -0.02 -3.68
C SER A 60 -7.88 -1.17 -4.03
N SER A 61 -8.36 -2.13 -4.81
CA SER A 61 -7.49 -3.09 -5.50
C SER A 61 -6.78 -2.42 -6.69
N GLY A 62 -5.88 -3.17 -7.34
CA GLY A 62 -5.24 -2.73 -8.60
C GLY A 62 -6.26 -2.44 -9.72
N THR A 63 -7.36 -3.18 -9.78
CA THR A 63 -8.43 -2.92 -10.76
C THR A 63 -9.07 -1.56 -10.56
N GLY A 64 -9.34 -1.16 -9.31
CA GLY A 64 -9.89 0.17 -9.02
C GLY A 64 -8.92 1.30 -9.38
N GLY A 65 -7.60 1.05 -9.25
CA GLY A 65 -6.58 2.01 -9.70
C GLY A 65 -6.56 2.16 -11.22
N MET A 66 -6.69 1.05 -11.96
CA MET A 66 -6.81 1.08 -13.41
C MET A 66 -8.07 1.83 -13.86
N GLU A 67 -9.21 1.54 -13.24
CA GLU A 67 -10.46 2.24 -13.52
C GLU A 67 -10.35 3.75 -13.26
N ALA A 68 -9.80 4.15 -12.11
CA ALA A 68 -9.59 5.57 -11.78
C ALA A 68 -8.70 6.27 -12.81
N SER A 69 -7.66 5.59 -13.31
CA SER A 69 -6.75 6.15 -14.32
C SER A 69 -7.43 6.40 -15.67
N VAL A 70 -8.39 5.56 -16.06
CA VAL A 70 -9.11 5.72 -17.32
C VAL A 70 -10.28 6.67 -17.16
N GLY A 71 -11.07 6.52 -16.09
CA GLY A 71 -12.31 7.27 -15.86
C GLY A 71 -12.11 8.75 -15.50
N THR A 72 -10.89 9.16 -15.11
CA THR A 72 -10.58 10.56 -14.73
C THR A 72 -9.77 11.31 -15.80
N VAL A 73 -9.29 10.63 -16.84
CA VAL A 73 -8.49 11.24 -17.93
C VAL A 73 -9.38 11.82 -19.03
N LEU A 74 -10.65 11.42 -19.09
CA LEU A 74 -11.70 12.06 -19.91
C LEU A 74 -12.39 13.18 -19.13
#